data_AF-V9W135-F1
#
_entry.id   AF-V9W135-F1
#
_cell.length_a   1.000
_cell.length_b   1.000
_cell.length_c   1.000
_cell.angle_alpha   90.00
_cell.angle_beta   90.00
_cell.angle_gamma   90.00
#
_symmetry.space_group_name_H-M   'P 1'
#
loop_
_entity.id
_entity.type
_entity.pdbx_description
1 polymer ?
#
loop_
_entity_poly.entity_id
_entity_poly.type
_entity_poly.pdbx_seq_one_letter_code
_entity_poly.pdbx_strand_id
1 'polypeptide(L)'
;MALKINQIDEQSVTGILDGVASFQVNASEDGVTARISKWTCTLAGRAMYSVSGMRSSAYEALARYREEQKQSLNSQVQSVF
;
A
#
# COMPACT_ATOMS: atom_id res chain seq x y z
N MET A 1 8.55 5.65 -8.05
CA MET A 1 8.15 4.74 -6.97
C MET A 1 8.29 3.32 -7.45
N ALA A 2 9.36 2.65 -7.01
CA ALA A 2 9.61 1.23 -7.31
C ALA A 2 9.26 0.40 -6.07
N LEU A 3 8.23 -0.46 -6.18
CA LEU A 3 7.90 -1.41 -5.12
C LEU A 3 8.66 -2.72 -5.37
N LYS A 4 9.52 -3.09 -4.41
CA LYS A 4 10.16 -4.40 -4.36
C LYS A 4 9.39 -5.28 -3.41
N ILE A 5 8.66 -6.26 -3.93
CA ILE A 5 8.01 -7.28 -3.11
C ILE A 5 9.08 -8.29 -2.70
N ASN A 6 9.25 -8.48 -1.38
CA ASN A 6 10.19 -9.44 -0.82
C ASN A 6 9.53 -10.80 -0.62
N GLN A 7 8.30 -10.81 -0.09
CA GLN A 7 7.51 -12.02 0.10
C GLN A 7 6.05 -11.72 -0.22
N ILE A 8 5.38 -12.72 -0.80
CA ILE A 8 3.96 -12.69 -1.06
C ILE A 8 3.37 -14.05 -0.76
N ASP A 9 2.37 -14.03 0.10
CA ASP A 9 1.60 -15.18 0.57
C ASP A 9 0.12 -14.91 0.33
N GLU A 10 -0.73 -15.89 0.63
CA GLU A 10 -2.18 -15.80 0.42
C GLU A 10 -2.87 -14.82 1.39
N GLN A 11 -2.19 -14.47 2.49
CA GLN A 11 -2.72 -13.60 3.53
C GLN A 11 -1.86 -12.36 3.78
N SER A 12 -0.63 -12.33 3.29
CA SER A 12 0.28 -11.23 3.55
C SER A 12 1.21 -10.94 2.38
N VAL A 13 1.56 -9.67 2.21
CA VAL A 13 2.58 -9.20 1.26
C VAL A 13 3.55 -8.34 2.03
N THR A 14 4.84 -8.59 1.89
CA THR A 14 5.87 -7.73 2.45
C THR A 14 6.83 -7.28 1.36
N GLY A 15 7.34 -6.07 1.51
CA GLY A 15 8.21 -5.47 0.53
C GLY A 15 8.83 -4.18 1.03
N ILE A 16 9.55 -3.52 0.13
CA ILE A 16 10.17 -2.24 0.37
C ILE A 16 9.83 -1.33 -0.80
N LEU A 17 9.27 -0.17 -0.49
CA LEU A 17 8.98 0.88 -1.45
C LEU A 17 10.18 1.83 -1.53
N ASP A 18 10.69 2.00 -2.75
CA ASP A 18 11.84 2.85 -3.11
C ASP A 18 13.12 2.56 -2.29
N GLY A 19 13.23 1.37 -1.70
CA GLY A 19 14.38 0.98 -0.87
C GLY A 19 14.40 1.58 0.55
N VAL A 20 13.42 2.42 0.90
CA VAL A 20 13.40 3.18 2.17
C VAL A 20 12.16 2.92 3.02
N ALA A 21 10.99 2.76 2.42
CA ALA A 21 9.74 2.58 3.16
C ALA A 21 9.38 1.10 3.24
N SER A 22 9.15 0.59 4.46
CA SER A 22 8.59 -0.76 4.64
C SER A 22 7.18 -0.80 4.07
N PHE A 23 6.91 -1.80 3.22
CA PHE A 23 5.61 -2.06 2.63
C PHE A 23 5.09 -3.38 3.17
N GLN A 24 3.90 -3.37 3.77
CA GLN A 24 3.25 -4.55 4.31
C GLN A 24 1.77 -4.49 4.00
N VAL A 25 1.19 -5.60 3.56
CA VAL A 25 -0.24 -5.75 3.33
C VAL A 25 -0.65 -7.03 4.01
N ASN A 26 -1.66 -6.98 4.87
CA ASN A 26 -2.20 -8.14 5.56
C ASN A 26 -3.70 -8.23 5.28
N ALA A 27 -4.15 -9.42 4.89
CA ALA A 27 -5.56 -9.76 4.85
C ALA A 27 -6.00 -10.30 6.21
N SER A 28 -7.15 -9.83 6.64
CA SER A 28 -7.89 -10.25 7.83
C SER A 28 -9.33 -10.58 7.40
N GLU A 29 -10.11 -11.27 8.23
CA GLU A 29 -11.52 -11.58 7.90
C GLU A 29 -12.37 -10.34 7.58
N ASP A 30 -12.04 -9.20 8.20
CA ASP A 30 -12.70 -7.90 8.00
C ASP A 30 -12.29 -7.17 6.70
N GLY A 31 -11.17 -7.56 6.09
CA GLY A 31 -10.66 -6.96 4.86
C GLY A 31 -9.14 -6.92 4.75
N VAL A 32 -8.60 -6.02 3.92
CA VAL A 32 -7.15 -5.95 3.67
C VAL A 32 -6.57 -4.65 4.22
N THR A 33 -5.61 -4.75 5.13
CA THR A 33 -4.90 -3.60 5.69
C THR A 33 -3.52 -3.48 5.05
N ALA A 34 -3.28 -2.35 4.38
CA ALA A 34 -1.98 -1.98 3.85
C ALA A 34 -1.30 -0.96 4.77
N ARG A 35 0.00 -1.13 4.96
CA ARG A 35 0.86 -0.26 5.76
C ARG A 35 2.14 0.05 4.98
N ILE A 36 2.43 1.34 4.84
CA ILE A 36 3.61 1.85 4.16
C ILE A 36 4.30 2.85 5.10
N SER A 37 5.33 2.40 5.83
CA SER A 37 5.99 3.19 6.86
C SER A 37 5.00 3.76 7.91
N LYS A 38 4.69 5.07 7.87
CA LYS A 38 3.70 5.75 8.74
C LYS A 38 2.28 5.77 8.18
N TRP A 39 2.11 5.48 6.89
CA TRP A 39 0.82 5.46 6.23
C TRP A 39 0.15 4.11 6.43
N THR A 40 -1.15 4.11 6.71
CA THR A 40 -1.96 2.89 6.85
C THR A 40 -3.28 3.12 6.16
N CYS A 41 -3.73 2.14 5.38
CA CYS A 41 -5.00 2.17 4.69
C CYS A 41 -5.68 0.81 4.80
N THR A 42 -6.97 0.84 5.14
CA THR A 42 -7.80 -0.36 5.14
C THR A 42 -8.64 -0.35 3.87
N LEU A 43 -8.41 -1.35 3.02
CA LEU A 43 -9.21 -1.62 1.84
C LEU A 43 -10.40 -2.48 2.28
N ALA A 44 -11.59 -1.88 2.25
CA ALA A 44 -12.84 -2.60 2.44
C ALA A 44 -13.08 -3.50 1.22
N GLY A 45 -12.81 -4.78 1.36
CA GLY A 45 -12.96 -5.79 0.32
C GLY A 45 -12.87 -7.17 0.95
N ARG A 46 -13.67 -8.12 0.46
CA ARG A 46 -13.62 -9.52 0.92
C ARG A 46 -12.16 -9.98 0.94
N ALA A 47 -11.71 -10.52 2.06
CA ALA A 47 -10.40 -11.16 2.17
C ALA A 47 -10.25 -12.19 1.03
N MET A 48 -9.52 -11.82 -0.01
CA MET A 48 -9.21 -12.72 -1.10
C MET A 48 -7.97 -13.49 -0.66
N TYR A 49 -8.19 -14.67 -0.07
CA TYR A 49 -7.17 -15.64 0.30
C TYR A 49 -6.53 -16.24 -0.95
N SER A 50 -5.82 -15.41 -1.70
CA SER A 50 -5.20 -15.77 -2.97
C SER A 50 -4.06 -14.81 -3.24
N VAL A 51 -2.91 -15.36 -3.62
CA VAL A 51 -1.71 -14.61 -4.00
C VAL A 51 -2.03 -13.51 -5.03
N SER A 52 -2.87 -13.82 -6.02
CA SER A 52 -3.31 -12.85 -7.04
C SER A 52 -4.15 -11.71 -6.46
N GLY A 53 -5.01 -12.00 -5.48
CA GLY A 53 -5.82 -11.00 -4.78
C GLY A 53 -4.93 -10.09 -3.94
N MET A 54 -4.04 -10.67 -3.14
CA MET A 54 -3.07 -9.93 -2.33
C MET A 54 -2.16 -9.03 -3.17
N ARG A 55 -1.70 -9.53 -4.33
CA ARG A 55 -0.91 -8.73 -5.28
C ARG A 55 -1.71 -7.55 -5.83
N SER A 56 -2.98 -7.77 -6.16
CA SER A 56 -3.86 -6.71 -6.67
C SER A 56 -4.12 -5.65 -5.60
N SER A 57 -4.44 -6.06 -4.37
CA SER A 57 -4.60 -5.15 -3.22
C SER A 57 -3.32 -4.39 -2.90
N ALA A 58 -2.15 -5.02 -3.04
CA ALA A 58 -0.87 -4.35 -2.85
C ALA A 58 -0.64 -3.23 -3.88
N TYR A 59 -0.95 -3.47 -5.16
CA TYR A 59 -0.86 -2.42 -6.18
C TYR A 59 -1.91 -1.31 -5.98
N GLU A 60 -3.13 -1.65 -5.55
CA GLU A 60 -4.16 -0.65 -5.24
C GLU A 60 -3.73 0.24 -4.07
N ALA A 61 -3.23 -0.36 -2.98
CA ALA A 61 -2.71 0.39 -1.83
C ALA A 61 -1.55 1.30 -2.24
N LEU A 62 -0.64 0.81 -3.10
CA LEU A 62 0.44 1.61 -3.63
C LEU A 62 -0.06 2.79 -4.48
N ALA A 63 -1.10 2.58 -5.29
CA ALA A 63 -1.71 3.64 -6.09
C ALA A 63 -2.29 4.74 -5.18
N ARG A 64 -3.08 4.36 -4.16
CA ARG A 64 -3.63 5.32 -3.18
C ARG A 64 -2.54 6.08 -2.44
N TYR A 65 -1.51 5.39 -1.97
CA TYR A 65 -0.37 6.03 -1.32
C TYR A 65 0.34 7.02 -2.26
N ARG A 66 0.51 6.67 -3.53
CA ARG A 66 1.10 7.56 -4.53
C ARG A 66 0.21 8.79 -4.76
N GLU A 67 -1.10 8.64 -4.81
CA GLU A 67 -2.05 9.74 -4.95
C GLU A 67 -2.02 10.67 -3.73
N GLU A 68 -2.03 10.13 -2.52
CA GLU A 68 -1.94 10.91 -1.28
C GLU A 68 -0.60 11.64 -1.13
N GLN A 69 0.51 10.99 -1.51
CA GLN A 69 1.82 11.63 -1.55
C GLN A 69 1.86 12.74 -2.61
N LYS A 70 1.26 12.51 -3.78
CA LYS A 70 1.17 13.53 -4.83
C LYS A 70 0.29 14.71 -4.40
N GLN A 71 -0.80 14.47 -3.69
CA GLN A 71 -1.65 15.52 -3.11
C GLN A 71 -0.93 16.28 -2.01
N SER A 72 -0.30 15.58 -1.05
CA SER A 72 0.48 16.22 0.03
C SER A 72 1.62 17.08 -0.50
N LEU A 73 2.33 16.60 -1.52
CA LEU A 73 3.37 17.38 -2.20
C LEU A 73 2.78 18.59 -2.92
N ASN A 74 1.62 18.44 -3.59
CA ASN A 74 0.96 19.54 -4.30
C ASN A 74 0.40 20.61 -3.34
N SER A 75 -0.11 20.21 -2.17
CA SER A 75 -0.58 21.13 -1.13
C SER A 75 0.55 21.94 -0.49
N GLN A 76 1.77 21.39 -0.41
CA GLN A 76 2.95 22.16 0.00
C GLN A 76 3.38 23.18 -1.06
N VAL A 77 3.22 22.87 -2.35
CA VAL A 77 3.60 23.78 -3.45
C VAL A 77 2.61 24.95 -3.59
N GLN A 78 1.32 24.75 -3.27
CA GLN A 78 0.33 25.84 -3.32
C GLN A 78 0.38 26.81 -2.13
N SER A 79 1.16 26.52 -1.09
CA SER A 79 1.30 27.40 0.09
C SER A 79 2.40 28.45 -0.05
N VAL A 80 2.98 28.57 -1.25
CA VAL A 80 4.08 29.50 -1.58
C VAL A 80 3.69 30.34 -2.80
N PHE A 81 2.59 31.08 -2.72
CA PHE A 81 2.27 32.17 -3.65
C PHE A 81 1.55 33.30 -2.92
#